data_AF-A0A7W9A1E4-F1
#
_entry.id   AF-A0A7W9A1E4-F1
#
_cell.length_a   1.000
_cell.length_b   1.000
_cell.length_c   1.000
_cell.angle_alpha   90.00
_cell.angle_beta   90.00
_cell.angle_gamma   90.00
#
_symmetry.space_group_name_H-M   'P 1'
#
loop_
_entity.id
_entity.type
_entity.pdbx_description
1 polymer ?
#
loop_
_entity_poly.entity_id
_entity_poly.type
_entity_poly.pdbx_seq_one_letter_code
_entity_poly.pdbx_strand_id
1 'polypeptide(L)'
;MKRIMIAGTCGLLISGLAGCDRLSAAWEGFNNPAPAEHPSTAPTSTPAPTPGGALVEAGQAVVLQPETDDALQTAAAVVELDYLPDQGDLTAKMFGTAGGDPAMNGLYTYIAFYHSPAEGWRVFRIGDYLDYQIQAVSAGRVELRLSESVMDQATSEIGSRQTAIILSFTPGPDGAVPETVTVTPAR
;
A
#
# COMPACT_ATOMS: atom_id res chain seq x y z
N MET A 1 66.34 22.51 -28.22
CA MET A 1 65.78 23.88 -28.38
C MET A 1 64.90 23.92 -29.62
N LYS A 2 63.72 24.57 -29.53
CA LYS A 2 62.82 25.04 -30.61
C LYS A 2 61.97 24.04 -31.43
N ARG A 3 60.69 23.95 -30.98
CA ARG A 3 59.37 23.84 -31.64
C ARG A 3 59.28 23.59 -33.16
N ILE A 4 58.40 22.65 -33.53
CA ILE A 4 57.50 22.77 -34.70
C ILE A 4 56.06 22.43 -34.24
N MET A 5 55.14 23.33 -34.56
CA MET A 5 53.69 23.26 -34.31
C MET A 5 53.01 22.28 -35.28
N ILE A 6 52.02 21.53 -34.79
CA ILE A 6 50.88 21.10 -35.61
C ILE A 6 49.61 21.52 -34.85
N ALA A 7 48.86 22.42 -35.46
CA ALA A 7 47.57 22.88 -35.01
C ALA A 7 46.52 21.78 -35.24
N GLY A 8 45.89 21.31 -34.16
CA GLY A 8 44.72 20.44 -34.20
C GLY A 8 43.58 21.13 -33.48
N THR A 9 42.69 21.78 -34.24
CA THR A 9 41.49 22.43 -33.75
C THR A 9 40.51 21.35 -33.25
N CYS A 10 40.49 21.08 -31.95
CA CYS A 10 39.46 20.25 -31.34
C CYS A 10 38.34 21.18 -30.84
N GLY A 11 37.27 21.26 -31.63
CA GLY A 11 36.06 21.99 -31.26
C GLY A 11 35.42 21.35 -30.02
N LEU A 12 35.53 22.03 -28.89
CA LEU A 12 34.82 21.70 -27.66
C LEU A 12 33.36 22.11 -27.83
N LEU A 13 32.47 21.15 -28.12
CA LEU A 13 31.03 21.36 -28.00
C LEU A 13 30.68 21.43 -26.51
N ILE A 14 30.45 22.64 -26.02
CA ILE A 14 29.86 22.89 -24.71
C ILE A 14 28.35 22.63 -24.86
N SER A 15 27.93 21.40 -24.61
CA SER A 15 26.51 21.05 -24.44
C SER A 15 26.08 21.52 -23.05
N GLY A 16 25.18 22.50 -22.99
CA GLY A 16 24.74 23.15 -21.76
C GLY A 16 24.08 22.20 -20.75
N LEU A 17 24.48 22.33 -19.50
CA LEU A 17 23.96 21.62 -18.31
C LEU A 17 22.55 22.12 -17.87
N ALA A 18 21.76 22.75 -18.73
CA ALA A 18 20.49 23.38 -18.32
C ALA A 18 19.29 22.41 -18.21
N GLY A 19 19.49 21.11 -18.46
CA GLY A 19 18.42 20.11 -18.51
C GLY A 19 18.09 19.42 -17.18
N CYS A 20 19.09 19.18 -16.33
CA CYS A 20 18.92 18.43 -15.08
C CYS A 20 18.21 19.26 -13.98
N ASP A 21 18.37 20.58 -14.00
CA ASP A 21 17.77 21.47 -13.00
C ASP A 21 16.25 21.62 -13.18
N ARG A 22 15.75 21.50 -14.42
CA ARG A 22 14.31 21.68 -14.70
C ARG A 22 13.47 20.46 -14.33
N LEU A 23 14.04 19.26 -14.44
CA LEU A 23 13.37 18.02 -14.07
C LEU A 23 13.30 17.87 -12.54
N SER A 24 14.36 18.26 -11.83
CA SER A 24 14.38 18.28 -10.36
C SER A 24 13.35 19.26 -9.80
N ALA A 25 13.26 20.46 -10.38
CA ALA A 25 12.30 21.48 -9.94
C ALA A 25 10.82 21.08 -10.20
N ALA A 26 10.53 20.39 -11.30
CA ALA A 26 9.19 19.88 -11.58
C ALA A 26 8.79 18.75 -10.60
N TRP A 27 9.75 17.91 -10.24
CA TRP A 27 9.56 16.81 -9.30
C TRP A 27 9.39 17.30 -7.84
N GLU A 28 10.17 18.30 -7.41
CA GLU A 28 10.02 18.93 -6.10
C GLU A 28 8.70 19.70 -5.99
N GLY A 29 8.27 20.41 -7.05
CA GLY A 29 6.98 21.11 -7.05
C GLY A 29 5.76 20.19 -6.98
N PHE A 30 5.88 18.96 -7.50
CA PHE A 30 4.83 17.95 -7.41
C PHE A 30 4.74 17.32 -6.01
N ASN A 31 5.89 16.97 -5.42
CA ASN A 31 5.93 16.25 -4.13
C ASN A 31 5.95 17.16 -2.90
N ASN A 32 6.32 18.43 -3.05
CA ASN A 32 6.48 19.37 -1.96
C ASN A 32 5.91 20.75 -2.35
N PRO A 33 4.57 20.89 -2.45
CA PRO A 33 3.97 22.18 -2.76
C PRO A 33 4.36 23.19 -1.69
N ALA A 34 4.84 24.37 -2.09
CA ALA A 34 5.17 25.44 -1.17
C ALA A 34 3.97 25.71 -0.24
N PRO A 35 4.19 26.02 1.06
CA PRO A 35 3.13 26.49 1.92
C PRO A 35 2.44 27.67 1.22
N ALA A 36 1.11 27.60 1.08
CA ALA A 36 0.37 28.68 0.45
C ALA A 36 0.63 29.98 1.22
N GLU A 37 1.49 30.85 0.70
CA GLU A 37 1.47 32.25 1.07
C GLU A 37 0.08 32.76 0.67
N HIS A 38 -0.77 33.07 1.65
CA HIS A 38 -2.09 33.65 1.41
C HIS A 38 -1.93 34.96 0.62
N PRO A 39 -2.23 35.01 -0.69
CA PRO A 39 -2.20 36.26 -1.42
C PRO A 39 -3.51 36.97 -1.05
N SER A 40 -3.40 38.16 -0.44
CA SER A 40 -4.54 39.04 -0.15
C SER A 40 -5.07 39.74 -1.42
N THR A 41 -5.14 39.01 -2.52
CA THR A 41 -5.79 39.40 -3.78
C THR A 41 -6.51 38.18 -4.29
N ALA A 42 -7.84 38.29 -4.46
CA ALA A 42 -8.68 37.20 -4.93
C ALA A 42 -8.05 36.54 -6.17
N PRO A 43 -7.77 35.23 -6.14
CA PRO A 43 -7.27 34.54 -7.31
C PRO A 43 -8.34 34.67 -8.41
N THR A 44 -7.94 35.15 -9.59
CA THR A 44 -8.71 34.97 -10.81
C THR A 44 -9.02 33.48 -10.88
N SER A 45 -10.31 33.14 -10.82
CA SER A 45 -10.78 31.78 -10.70
C SER A 45 -10.21 30.93 -11.84
N THR A 46 -9.21 30.11 -11.52
CA THR A 46 -8.83 28.95 -12.34
C THR A 46 -10.13 28.17 -12.59
N PRO A 47 -10.50 27.91 -13.86
CA PRO A 47 -11.72 27.17 -14.13
C PRO A 47 -11.64 25.83 -13.38
N ALA A 48 -12.62 25.59 -12.50
CA ALA A 48 -12.76 24.31 -11.85
C ALA A 48 -12.88 23.22 -12.94
N PRO A 49 -12.17 22.09 -12.82
CA PRO A 49 -12.28 21.03 -13.80
C PRO A 49 -13.74 20.56 -13.86
N THR A 50 -14.35 20.65 -15.05
CA THR A 50 -15.71 20.14 -15.29
C THR A 50 -15.70 18.63 -15.13
N PRO A 51 -16.45 18.04 -14.18
CA PRO A 51 -16.57 16.59 -14.06
C PRO A 51 -17.19 16.02 -15.34
N GLY A 52 -16.55 15.00 -15.93
CA GLY A 52 -17.08 14.27 -17.09
C GLY A 52 -16.50 14.64 -18.47
N GLY A 53 -15.53 15.56 -18.53
CA GLY A 53 -14.70 15.72 -19.73
C GLY A 53 -13.67 14.60 -19.86
N ALA A 54 -13.33 14.19 -21.08
CA ALA A 54 -12.17 13.33 -21.31
C ALA A 54 -10.91 14.05 -20.81
N LEU A 55 -10.05 13.33 -20.10
CA LEU A 55 -8.76 13.87 -19.67
C LEU A 55 -7.92 14.21 -20.91
N VAL A 56 -7.35 15.40 -20.95
CA VAL A 56 -6.40 15.84 -21.98
C VAL A 56 -5.03 15.94 -21.32
N GLU A 57 -4.00 15.42 -21.98
CA GLU A 57 -2.63 15.48 -21.48
C GLU A 57 -2.21 16.92 -21.20
N ALA A 58 -1.64 17.15 -20.01
CA ALA A 58 -1.16 18.45 -19.59
C ALA A 58 0.31 18.34 -19.18
N GLY A 59 1.21 18.84 -20.02
CA GLY A 59 2.64 18.91 -19.73
C GLY A 59 3.44 17.71 -20.27
N GLN A 60 4.70 17.65 -19.84
CA GLN A 60 5.63 16.62 -20.29
C GLN A 60 5.48 15.34 -19.46
N ALA A 61 5.43 14.19 -20.12
CA ALA A 61 5.43 12.90 -19.46
C ALA A 61 6.73 12.65 -18.69
N VAL A 62 6.61 12.09 -17.49
CA VAL A 62 7.73 11.64 -16.65
C VAL A 62 7.76 10.12 -16.66
N VAL A 63 8.96 9.56 -16.85
CA VAL A 63 9.19 8.11 -16.76
C VAL A 63 9.56 7.78 -15.33
N LEU A 64 8.75 6.93 -14.68
CA LEU A 64 9.06 6.40 -13.34
C LEU A 64 9.97 5.17 -13.47
N GLN A 65 10.90 5.04 -12.53
CA GLN A 65 11.68 3.83 -12.35
C GLN A 65 11.07 2.98 -11.23
N PRO A 66 11.20 1.64 -11.28
CA PRO A 66 10.75 0.79 -10.18
C PRO A 66 11.49 1.13 -8.89
N GLU A 67 10.76 1.09 -7.76
CA GLU A 67 11.39 1.18 -6.45
C GLU A 67 12.15 -0.11 -6.12
N THR A 68 13.34 0.04 -5.52
CA THR A 68 14.23 -1.10 -5.21
C THR A 68 14.19 -1.51 -3.74
N ASP A 69 13.30 -0.93 -2.93
CA ASP A 69 13.10 -1.33 -1.54
C ASP A 69 12.33 -2.66 -1.46
N ASP A 70 12.98 -3.70 -0.92
CA ASP A 70 12.40 -5.03 -0.74
C ASP A 70 11.16 -5.00 0.19
N ALA A 71 11.09 -4.04 1.12
CA ALA A 71 9.92 -3.86 1.96
C ALA A 71 8.70 -3.44 1.14
N LEU A 72 8.88 -2.63 0.10
CA LEU A 72 7.81 -2.23 -0.81
C LEU A 72 7.36 -3.39 -1.70
N GLN A 73 8.28 -4.27 -2.11
CA GLN A 73 7.92 -5.52 -2.81
C GLN A 73 7.05 -6.42 -1.93
N THR A 74 7.39 -6.54 -0.65
CA THR A 74 6.60 -7.31 0.31
C THR A 74 5.25 -6.67 0.57
N ALA A 75 5.20 -5.34 0.71
CA ALA A 75 3.95 -4.59 0.88
C ALA A 75 3.02 -4.73 -0.33
N ALA A 76 3.56 -4.83 -1.55
CA ALA A 76 2.79 -5.04 -2.77
C ALA A 76 2.08 -6.41 -2.83
N ALA A 77 2.50 -7.38 -2.00
CA ALA A 77 1.80 -8.66 -1.88
C ALA A 77 0.48 -8.53 -1.09
N VAL A 78 0.23 -7.41 -0.40
CA VAL A 78 -1.04 -7.14 0.27
C VAL A 78 -2.10 -6.84 -0.78
N VAL A 79 -3.12 -7.69 -0.85
CA VAL A 79 -4.21 -7.60 -1.82
C VAL A 79 -5.54 -7.18 -1.19
N GLU A 80 -5.64 -7.30 0.14
CA GLU A 80 -6.81 -6.93 0.91
C GLU A 80 -6.39 -6.28 2.23
N LEU A 81 -7.12 -5.23 2.65
CA LEU A 81 -6.80 -4.44 3.81
C LEU A 81 -8.08 -3.81 4.39
N ASP A 82 -8.44 -4.22 5.59
CA ASP A 82 -9.59 -3.68 6.31
C ASP A 82 -9.17 -3.15 7.67
N TYR A 83 -9.46 -1.88 7.91
CA TYR A 83 -9.31 -1.30 9.25
C TYR A 83 -10.39 -1.87 10.17
N LEU A 84 -10.01 -2.18 11.41
CA LEU A 84 -10.94 -2.65 12.43
C LEU A 84 -11.29 -1.47 13.35
N PRO A 85 -12.46 -0.82 13.16
CA PRO A 85 -12.89 0.24 14.05
C PRO A 85 -13.23 -0.31 15.44
N ASP A 86 -13.48 0.61 16.38
CA ASP A 86 -14.04 0.31 17.70
C ASP A 86 -13.20 -0.63 18.58
N GLN A 87 -11.86 -0.57 18.45
CA GLN A 87 -10.92 -1.36 19.23
C GLN A 87 -10.32 -0.61 20.44
N GLY A 88 -10.96 0.48 20.87
CA GLY A 88 -10.44 1.37 21.90
C GLY A 88 -9.15 2.04 21.45
N ASP A 89 -8.09 1.93 22.25
CA ASP A 89 -6.77 2.52 21.95
C ASP A 89 -5.95 1.68 20.96
N LEU A 90 -6.41 0.47 20.60
CA LEU A 90 -5.71 -0.37 19.64
C LEU A 90 -5.93 0.14 18.22
N THR A 91 -4.84 0.28 17.48
CA THR A 91 -4.90 0.37 16.01
C THR A 91 -4.78 -1.04 15.44
N ALA A 92 -5.89 -1.57 14.95
CA ALA A 92 -5.96 -2.93 14.41
C ALA A 92 -6.44 -2.95 12.96
N LYS A 93 -5.99 -3.95 12.21
CA LYS A 93 -6.46 -4.21 10.85
C LYS A 93 -6.44 -5.70 10.51
N MET A 94 -7.35 -6.09 9.64
CA MET A 94 -7.26 -7.33 8.87
C MET A 94 -6.52 -7.03 7.58
N PHE A 95 -5.72 -7.98 7.12
CA PHE A 95 -5.12 -7.90 5.78
C PHE A 95 -4.83 -9.28 5.23
N GLY A 96 -4.83 -9.37 3.91
CA GLY A 96 -4.53 -10.59 3.17
C GLY A 96 -3.35 -10.40 2.23
N THR A 97 -2.46 -11.40 2.15
CA THR A 97 -1.36 -11.40 1.17
C THR A 97 -1.48 -12.55 0.18
N ALA A 98 -1.10 -12.33 -1.07
CA ALA A 98 -1.04 -13.37 -2.10
C ALA A 98 0.17 -13.17 -3.03
N GLY A 99 0.75 -14.28 -3.51
CA GLY A 99 1.84 -14.29 -4.50
C GLY A 99 1.36 -14.18 -5.95
N GLY A 100 0.16 -13.65 -6.19
CA GLY A 100 -0.55 -13.69 -7.46
C GLY A 100 -2.06 -13.58 -7.25
N ASP A 101 -2.87 -14.26 -8.07
CA ASP A 101 -4.33 -14.34 -7.89
C ASP A 101 -4.67 -15.11 -6.60
N PRO A 102 -5.30 -14.48 -5.59
CA PRO A 102 -5.67 -15.14 -4.34
C PRO A 102 -6.59 -16.34 -4.54
N ALA A 103 -7.48 -16.29 -5.54
CA ALA A 103 -8.44 -17.36 -5.80
C ALA A 103 -7.75 -18.68 -6.24
N MET A 104 -6.54 -18.59 -6.80
CA MET A 104 -5.76 -19.77 -7.21
C MET A 104 -4.65 -20.14 -6.22
N ASN A 105 -4.05 -19.15 -5.55
CA ASN A 105 -2.83 -19.35 -4.77
C ASN A 105 -3.05 -19.31 -3.24
N GLY A 106 -4.29 -19.04 -2.82
CA GLY A 106 -4.64 -18.82 -1.42
C GLY A 106 -4.40 -17.37 -0.98
N LEU A 107 -5.27 -16.91 -0.09
CA LEU A 107 -5.20 -15.67 0.63
C LEU A 107 -4.71 -15.96 2.04
N TYR A 108 -3.43 -15.68 2.28
CA TYR A 108 -2.89 -15.73 3.63
C TYR A 108 -3.51 -14.58 4.43
N THR A 109 -4.39 -14.93 5.36
CA THR A 109 -5.22 -13.98 6.08
C THR A 109 -4.66 -13.73 7.48
N TYR A 110 -4.54 -12.45 7.85
CA TYR A 110 -3.92 -12.00 9.09
C TYR A 110 -4.76 -10.94 9.81
N ILE A 111 -4.59 -10.87 11.12
CA ILE A 111 -4.94 -9.71 11.94
C ILE A 111 -3.66 -9.10 12.50
N ALA A 112 -3.55 -7.77 12.46
CA ALA A 112 -2.41 -7.03 12.97
C ALA A 112 -2.82 -5.93 13.94
N PHE A 113 -1.97 -5.72 14.94
CA PHE A 113 -2.09 -4.67 15.94
C PHE A 113 -0.82 -3.82 15.91
N TYR A 114 -0.97 -2.52 15.72
CA TYR A 114 0.17 -1.61 15.76
C TYR A 114 0.61 -1.40 17.21
N HIS A 115 1.90 -1.58 17.46
CA HIS A 115 2.48 -1.40 18.78
C HIS A 115 3.10 -0.01 18.94
N SER A 116 4.08 0.33 18.11
CA SER A 116 4.76 1.64 18.13
C SER A 116 5.65 1.77 16.89
N PRO A 117 6.23 2.95 16.60
CA PRO A 117 7.19 3.07 15.50
C PRO A 117 8.46 2.20 15.69
N ALA A 118 8.86 1.95 16.95
CA ALA A 118 10.04 1.17 17.26
C ALA A 118 9.80 -0.34 17.21
N GLU A 119 8.63 -0.78 17.69
CA GLU A 119 8.26 -2.21 17.77
C GLU A 119 7.48 -2.71 16.54
N GLY A 120 6.91 -1.79 15.76
CA GLY A 120 6.15 -2.08 14.55
C GLY A 120 4.78 -2.71 14.85
N TRP A 121 4.43 -3.74 14.07
CA TRP A 121 3.15 -4.43 14.14
C TRP A 121 3.32 -5.82 14.77
N ARG A 122 2.39 -6.19 15.67
CA ARG A 122 2.21 -7.57 16.08
C ARG A 122 1.17 -8.23 15.16
N VAL A 123 1.58 -9.29 14.48
CA VAL A 123 0.79 -9.94 13.42
C VAL A 123 0.46 -11.38 13.81
N PHE A 124 -0.80 -11.77 13.64
CA PHE A 124 -1.27 -13.13 13.85
C PHE A 124 -1.84 -13.68 12.54
N ARG A 125 -1.33 -14.83 12.08
CA ARG A 125 -1.89 -15.55 10.94
C ARG A 125 -3.14 -16.30 11.39
N ILE A 126 -4.25 -16.06 10.71
CA ILE A 126 -5.54 -16.70 10.98
C ILE A 126 -5.63 -17.99 10.18
N GLY A 127 -5.26 -17.95 8.90
CA GLY A 127 -5.34 -19.11 8.03
C GLY A 127 -4.99 -18.81 6.58
N ASP A 128 -5.41 -19.72 5.71
CA ASP A 128 -5.32 -19.64 4.26
C ASP A 128 -6.70 -19.92 3.70
N TYR A 129 -7.24 -18.93 3.00
CA TYR A 129 -8.63 -18.89 2.54
C TYR A 129 -8.67 -18.44 1.09
N LEU A 130 -9.80 -18.62 0.42
CA LEU A 130 -10.00 -18.00 -0.89
C LEU A 130 -10.36 -16.52 -0.76
N ASP A 131 -11.06 -16.17 0.33
CA ASP A 131 -11.60 -14.84 0.62
C ASP A 131 -12.05 -14.74 2.09
N TYR A 132 -12.10 -13.54 2.65
CA TYR A 132 -12.75 -13.27 3.94
C TYR A 132 -13.72 -12.10 3.87
N GLN A 133 -14.74 -12.12 4.74
CA GLN A 133 -15.68 -11.01 4.87
C GLN A 133 -15.93 -10.71 6.34
N ILE A 134 -15.67 -9.48 6.75
CA ILE A 134 -16.01 -8.98 8.09
C ILE A 134 -17.54 -8.85 8.20
N GLN A 135 -18.13 -9.61 9.12
CA GLN A 135 -19.57 -9.56 9.40
C GLN A 135 -19.89 -8.54 10.50
N ALA A 136 -19.06 -8.49 11.53
CA ALA A 136 -19.21 -7.56 12.64
C ALA A 136 -17.86 -7.27 13.29
N VAL A 137 -17.74 -6.05 13.82
CA VAL A 137 -16.60 -5.60 14.60
C VAL A 137 -17.11 -5.01 15.91
N SER A 138 -16.48 -5.37 17.02
CA SER A 138 -16.69 -4.77 18.33
C SER A 138 -15.39 -4.83 19.13
N ALA A 139 -15.33 -4.15 20.28
CA ALA A 139 -14.12 -4.11 21.09
C ALA A 139 -13.63 -5.52 21.46
N GLY A 140 -12.42 -5.87 21.03
CA GLY A 140 -11.81 -7.16 21.33
C GLY A 140 -12.39 -8.34 20.53
N ARG A 141 -13.22 -8.09 19.51
CA ARG A 141 -13.93 -9.14 18.79
C ARG A 141 -14.20 -8.79 17.33
N VAL A 142 -13.91 -9.74 16.45
CA VAL A 142 -14.22 -9.65 15.01
C VAL A 142 -14.90 -10.93 14.58
N GLU A 143 -16.02 -10.80 13.87
CA GLU A 143 -16.77 -11.93 13.33
C GLU A 143 -16.53 -11.98 11.82
N LEU A 144 -16.10 -13.14 11.33
CA LEU A 144 -15.70 -13.34 9.94
C LEU A 144 -16.52 -14.46 9.31
N ARG A 145 -16.88 -14.25 8.06
CA ARG A 145 -17.24 -15.31 7.12
C ARG A 145 -16.03 -15.57 6.23
N LEU A 146 -15.74 -16.83 5.95
CA LEU A 146 -14.56 -17.26 5.20
C LEU A 146 -14.97 -18.18 4.06
N SER A 147 -14.31 -18.04 2.92
CA SER A 147 -14.42 -18.97 1.80
C SER A 147 -13.22 -19.91 1.80
N GLU A 148 -13.45 -21.22 1.86
CA GLU A 148 -12.41 -22.24 1.86
C GLU A 148 -12.49 -23.10 0.59
N SER A 149 -11.34 -23.43 0.02
CA SER A 149 -11.24 -24.47 -1.01
C SER A 149 -11.37 -25.85 -0.37
N VAL A 150 -12.21 -26.71 -0.94
CA VAL A 150 -12.43 -28.07 -0.44
C VAL A 150 -12.36 -29.05 -1.59
N MET A 151 -11.53 -30.07 -1.42
CA MET A 151 -11.46 -31.21 -2.33
C MET A 151 -12.57 -32.20 -2.00
N ASP A 152 -13.47 -32.46 -2.96
CA ASP A 152 -14.35 -33.63 -2.90
C ASP A 152 -13.51 -34.89 -3.14
N GLN A 153 -13.41 -35.75 -2.13
CA GLN A 153 -12.57 -36.96 -2.22
C GLN A 153 -13.16 -38.04 -3.14
N ALA A 154 -14.48 -37.99 -3.41
CA ALA A 154 -15.15 -38.96 -4.27
C ALA A 154 -15.06 -38.57 -5.75
N THR A 155 -15.14 -37.27 -6.07
CA THR A 155 -15.11 -36.78 -7.46
C THR A 155 -13.76 -36.20 -7.86
N SER A 156 -12.86 -35.93 -6.90
CA SER A 156 -11.62 -35.16 -7.11
C SER A 156 -11.85 -33.75 -7.66
N GLU A 157 -13.05 -33.21 -7.48
CA GLU A 157 -13.36 -31.83 -7.86
C GLU A 157 -13.06 -30.87 -6.71
N ILE A 158 -12.52 -29.71 -7.05
CA ILE A 158 -12.31 -28.62 -6.10
C ILE A 158 -13.56 -27.76 -6.06
N GLY A 159 -14.24 -27.78 -4.92
CA GLY A 159 -15.35 -26.88 -4.60
C GLY A 159 -14.91 -25.78 -3.63
N SER A 160 -15.89 -24.96 -3.25
CA SER A 160 -15.72 -24.02 -2.14
C SER A 160 -16.78 -24.30 -1.06
N ARG A 161 -16.42 -24.00 0.20
CA ARG A 161 -17.39 -23.95 1.29
C ARG A 161 -17.26 -22.64 2.05
N GLN A 162 -18.37 -22.22 2.61
CA GLN A 162 -18.41 -21.08 3.52
C GLN A 162 -18.29 -21.59 4.96
N THR A 163 -17.41 -20.97 5.74
CA THR A 163 -17.33 -21.17 7.19
C THR A 163 -17.40 -19.82 7.89
N ALA A 164 -17.60 -19.82 9.20
CA ALA A 164 -17.58 -18.62 10.02
C ALA A 164 -16.67 -18.83 11.22
N ILE A 165 -15.99 -17.77 11.63
CA ILE A 165 -15.18 -17.74 12.85
C ILE A 165 -15.39 -16.44 13.60
N ILE A 166 -15.10 -16.48 14.90
CA ILE A 166 -14.98 -15.32 15.76
C ILE A 166 -13.51 -15.24 16.21
N LEU A 167 -12.90 -14.10 15.95
CA LEU A 167 -11.65 -13.70 16.58
C LEU A 167 -11.97 -12.99 17.88
N SER A 168 -11.27 -13.34 18.95
CA SER A 168 -11.39 -12.65 20.24
C SER A 168 -10.01 -12.39 20.84
N PHE A 169 -9.81 -11.18 21.33
CA PHE A 169 -8.56 -10.74 21.91
C PHE A 169 -8.83 -9.70 22.99
N THR A 170 -7.87 -9.54 23.89
CA THR A 170 -7.95 -8.58 24.99
C THR A 170 -6.70 -7.72 24.95
N PRO A 171 -6.84 -6.38 24.91
CA PRO A 171 -5.69 -5.50 25.10
C PRO A 171 -4.97 -5.82 26.41
N GLY A 172 -3.65 -5.69 26.42
CA GLY A 172 -2.87 -5.75 27.64
C GLY A 172 -3.09 -4.51 28.52
N PRO A 173 -2.40 -4.43 29.67
CA PRO A 173 -2.41 -3.25 30.54
C PRO A 173 -2.11 -1.98 29.73
N ASP A 174 -2.78 -0.87 30.11
CA ASP A 174 -2.61 0.44 29.47
C ASP A 174 -2.84 0.45 27.95
N GLY A 175 -3.72 -0.43 27.45
CA GLY A 175 -4.05 -0.51 26.02
C GLY A 175 -2.96 -1.18 25.18
N ALA A 176 -2.02 -1.90 25.80
CA ALA A 176 -0.97 -2.60 25.08
C ALA A 176 -1.55 -3.61 24.07
N VAL A 177 -0.80 -3.86 23.00
CA VAL A 177 -1.23 -4.81 21.97
C VAL A 177 -1.46 -6.22 22.57
N PRO A 178 -2.50 -6.95 22.13
CA PRO A 178 -2.77 -8.29 22.65
C PRO A 178 -1.57 -9.24 22.49
N GLU A 179 -1.34 -10.10 23.48
CA GLU A 179 -0.33 -11.18 23.37
C GLU A 179 -0.86 -12.38 22.58
N THR A 180 -2.17 -12.59 22.59
CA THR A 180 -2.82 -13.73 21.93
C THR A 180 -4.12 -13.30 21.27
N VAL A 181 -4.44 -13.95 20.16
CA VAL A 181 -5.76 -13.94 19.53
C VAL A 181 -6.35 -15.35 19.61
N THR A 182 -7.57 -15.47 20.10
CA THR A 182 -8.32 -16.72 20.12
C THR A 182 -9.20 -16.81 18.88
N VAL A 183 -9.17 -17.95 18.20
CA VAL A 183 -10.02 -18.24 17.04
C VAL A 183 -11.05 -19.29 17.42
N THR A 184 -12.33 -18.97 17.26
CA THR A 184 -13.46 -19.86 17.59
C THR A 184 -14.33 -20.09 16.36
N PRO A 185 -14.58 -21.35 15.94
CA PRO A 185 -15.57 -21.63 14.90
C PRO A 185 -16.97 -21.11 15.26
N ALA A 186 -17.67 -20.54 14.29
CA ALA A 186 -19.01 -19.99 14.40
C ALA A 186 -19.95 -20.60 13.34
N ARG A 187 -21.26 -20.36 13.46
CA ARG A 187 -22.29 -20.81 12.51
C ARG A 187 -23.35 -19.74 12.33
#